data_AF-A0A3N5ZPK6-F1
#
_entry.id   AF-A0A3N5ZPK6-F1
#
_cell.length_a   1.000
_cell.length_b   1.000
_cell.length_c   1.000
_cell.angle_alpha   90.00
_cell.angle_beta   90.00
_cell.angle_gamma   90.00
#
_symmetry.space_group_name_H-M   'P 1'
#
loop_
_entity.id
_entity.type
_entity.pdbx_description
1 polymer ?
#
loop_
_entity_poly.entity_id
_entity_poly.type
_entity_poly.pdbx_seq_one_letter_code
_entity_poly.pdbx_strand_id
1 'polypeptide(L)'
;MESTMFKRLAIIGAPSSAGAYAPGQEKAPAALRAAGLPEFLTARGIPVDDHGDVSGFRWRADKVNPRDGSTLRTFAGALADALAASPRW
;
A
#
# COMPACT_ATOMS: atom_id res chain seq x y z
N MET A 1 18.39 27.93 13.89
CA MET A 1 18.75 26.89 12.90
C MET A 1 17.70 25.81 13.04
N GLU A 2 16.62 25.93 12.28
CA GLU A 2 15.52 24.97 12.29
C GLU A 2 16.03 23.71 11.60
N SER A 3 16.50 22.75 12.40
CA SER A 3 16.75 21.39 11.94
C SER A 3 15.45 20.93 11.30
N THR A 4 15.44 20.77 9.99
CA THR A 4 14.33 20.16 9.26
C THR A 4 14.25 18.73 9.76
N MET A 5 13.50 18.52 10.84
CA MET A 5 13.14 17.19 11.30
C MET A 5 12.37 16.60 10.12
N PHE A 6 12.98 15.65 9.41
CA PHE A 6 12.27 14.90 8.40
C PHE A 6 11.03 14.31 9.07
N LYS A 7 9.86 14.80 8.67
CA LYS A 7 8.58 14.21 9.05
C LYS A 7 8.67 12.72 8.73
N ARG A 8 8.32 11.88 9.71
CA ARG A 8 8.30 10.42 9.58
C ARG A 8 7.54 10.04 8.30
N LEU A 9 8.12 9.15 7.51
CA LEU A 9 7.49 8.59 6.32
C LEU A 9 6.68 7.35 6.70
N ALA A 10 5.36 7.42 6.55
CA ALA A 10 4.48 6.27 6.69
C ALA A 10 4.51 5.44 5.39
N ILE A 11 4.71 4.13 5.52
CA ILE A 11 4.58 3.16 4.42
C ILE A 11 3.34 2.30 4.67
N ILE A 12 2.41 2.31 3.71
CA ILE A 12 1.23 1.46 3.70
C ILE A 12 1.25 0.68 2.40
N GLY A 13 1.26 -0.64 2.49
CA GLY A 13 1.17 -1.50 1.33
C GLY A 13 -0.28 -1.70 0.93
N ALA A 14 -0.56 -1.53 -0.37
CA ALA A 14 -1.90 -1.62 -0.91
C ALA A 14 -1.95 -2.69 -2.02
N PRO A 15 -1.91 -3.99 -1.65
CA PRO A 15 -1.72 -5.08 -2.60
C PRO A 15 -2.98 -5.34 -3.44
N SER A 16 -3.16 -4.58 -4.52
CA SER A 16 -4.34 -4.69 -5.39
C SER A 16 -4.02 -4.77 -6.88
N SER A 17 -4.78 -5.60 -7.59
CA SER A 17 -4.89 -5.58 -9.06
C SER A 17 -6.28 -5.20 -9.56
N ALA A 18 -7.15 -4.63 -8.72
CA ALA A 18 -8.56 -4.34 -9.04
C ALA A 18 -8.76 -3.42 -10.26
N GLY A 19 -7.77 -2.58 -10.58
CA GLY A 19 -7.77 -1.69 -11.74
C GLY A 19 -6.62 -1.94 -12.71
N ALA A 20 -5.88 -3.04 -12.55
CA ALA A 20 -4.75 -3.36 -13.42
C ALA A 20 -5.21 -4.09 -14.68
N TYR A 21 -4.44 -3.94 -15.77
CA TYR A 21 -4.67 -4.71 -17.00
C TYR A 21 -4.50 -6.23 -16.79
N ALA A 22 -3.64 -6.64 -15.85
CA ALA A 22 -3.37 -8.03 -15.52
C ALA A 22 -3.00 -8.21 -14.02
N PRO A 23 -3.13 -9.43 -13.46
CA PRO A 23 -2.64 -9.76 -12.13
C PRO A 23 -1.12 -9.57 -11.99
N GLY A 24 -0.67 -9.36 -10.75
CA GLY A 24 0.73 -9.30 -10.38
C GLY A 24 1.09 -8.05 -9.58
N GLN A 25 0.36 -6.95 -9.77
CA GLN A 25 0.56 -5.69 -9.05
C GLN A 25 0.33 -5.85 -7.54
N GLU A 26 -0.54 -6.79 -7.14
CA GLU A 26 -0.75 -7.14 -5.73
C GLU A 26 0.52 -7.66 -5.02
N LYS A 27 1.54 -8.09 -5.78
CA LYS A 27 2.82 -8.56 -5.22
C LYS A 27 3.80 -7.42 -4.92
N ALA A 28 3.56 -6.22 -5.46
CA ALA A 28 4.52 -5.12 -5.39
C ALA A 28 4.86 -4.71 -3.94
N PRO A 29 3.92 -4.59 -2.98
CA PRO A 29 4.25 -4.20 -1.61
C PRO A 29 5.23 -5.17 -0.94
N ALA A 30 4.97 -6.48 -1.04
CA ALA A 30 5.85 -7.51 -0.50
C ALA A 30 7.22 -7.53 -1.20
N ALA A 31 7.25 -7.36 -2.54
CA ALA A 31 8.49 -7.33 -3.30
C ALA A 31 9.38 -6.13 -2.94
N LEU A 32 8.81 -4.96 -2.74
CA LEU A 32 9.54 -3.76 -2.32
C LEU A 32 10.13 -3.89 -0.92
N ARG A 33 9.38 -4.51 0.00
CA ARG A 33 9.90 -4.83 1.35
C ARG A 33 11.02 -5.86 1.28
N ALA A 34 10.85 -6.93 0.51
CA ALA A 34 11.89 -7.93 0.31
C ALA A 34 13.17 -7.35 -0.33
N ALA A 35 13.05 -6.29 -1.11
CA ALA A 35 14.19 -5.55 -1.68
C ALA A 35 14.86 -4.57 -0.69
N GLY A 36 14.35 -4.44 0.54
CA GLY A 36 14.95 -3.62 1.60
C GLY A 36 14.58 -2.14 1.56
N LEU A 37 13.42 -1.78 1.00
CA LEU A 37 12.99 -0.38 0.87
C LEU A 37 12.94 0.37 2.23
N PRO A 38 12.27 -0.14 3.28
CA PRO A 38 12.23 0.54 4.59
C PRO A 38 13.62 0.75 5.20
N GLU A 39 14.49 -0.25 5.11
CA GLU A 39 15.85 -0.24 5.63
C GLU A 39 16.72 0.76 4.87
N PHE A 40 16.59 0.80 3.54
CA PHE A 40 17.30 1.73 2.67
C PHE A 40 16.96 3.20 2.96
N LEU A 41 15.69 3.49 3.26
CA LEU A 41 15.21 4.82 3.63
C LEU A 41 15.72 5.22 5.03
N THR A 42 15.63 4.29 5.98
CA THR A 42 16.11 4.49 7.35
C THR A 42 17.62 4.77 7.38
N ALA A 43 18.40 4.03 6.59
CA ALA A 43 19.85 4.24 6.44
C ALA A 43 20.23 5.63 5.87
N ARG A 44 19.29 6.33 5.23
CA ARG A 44 19.46 7.71 4.74
C ARG A 44 18.99 8.77 5.71
N GLY A 45 18.62 8.38 6.93
CA GLY A 45 18.10 9.28 7.95
C GLY A 45 16.65 9.71 7.72
N ILE A 46 15.90 8.99 6.87
CA ILE A 46 14.45 9.18 6.73
C ILE A 46 13.78 8.23 7.72
N PRO A 47 13.17 8.73 8.80
CA PRO A 47 12.49 7.87 9.76
C PRO A 47 11.26 7.22 9.09
N VAL A 48 11.16 5.90 9.11
CA VAL A 48 10.06 5.15 8.49
C VAL A 48 9.15 4.56 9.56
N ASP A 49 7.84 4.64 9.35
CA ASP A 49 6.81 3.90 10.06
C ASP A 49 6.11 2.96 9.06
N ASP A 50 6.37 1.65 9.13
CA ASP A 50 5.78 0.67 8.21
C ASP A 50 4.52 0.08 8.84
N HIS A 51 3.37 0.44 8.29
CA HIS A 51 2.04 0.00 8.73
C HIS A 51 1.60 -1.34 8.11
N GLY A 52 2.48 -2.02 7.37
CA GLY A 52 2.17 -3.30 6.75
C GLY A 52 1.25 -3.17 5.54
N ASP A 53 0.48 -4.21 5.25
CA ASP A 53 -0.43 -4.28 4.11
C ASP A 53 -1.88 -4.15 4.56
N VAL A 54 -2.68 -3.37 3.82
CA VAL A 54 -4.14 -3.45 3.92
C VAL A 54 -4.65 -4.74 3.27
N SER A 55 -5.91 -5.07 3.51
CA SER A 55 -6.55 -6.22 2.84
C SER A 55 -6.40 -6.11 1.32
N GLY A 56 -5.70 -7.08 0.75
CA GLY A 56 -5.38 -7.09 -0.67
C GLY A 56 -6.54 -7.53 -1.56
N PHE A 57 -6.42 -7.20 -2.84
CA PHE A 57 -7.27 -7.78 -3.88
C PHE A 57 -6.45 -8.29 -5.06
N ARG A 58 -6.64 -9.55 -5.42
CA ARG A 58 -6.11 -10.09 -6.66
C ARG A 58 -7.21 -10.16 -7.71
N TRP A 59 -7.01 -9.49 -8.85
CA TRP A 59 -7.91 -9.60 -9.98
C TRP A 59 -8.07 -11.04 -10.43
N ARG A 60 -9.33 -11.43 -10.60
CA ARG A 60 -9.76 -12.67 -11.25
C ARG A 60 -10.95 -12.32 -12.12
N ALA A 61 -10.99 -12.85 -13.33
CA ALA A 61 -12.17 -12.71 -14.18
C ALA A 61 -13.37 -13.36 -13.49
N ASP A 62 -14.38 -12.56 -13.14
CA ASP A 62 -15.68 -13.08 -12.76
C ASP A 62 -16.46 -13.39 -14.04
N LYS A 63 -16.71 -14.68 -14.28
CA LYS A 63 -17.45 -15.16 -15.45
C LYS A 63 -18.95 -14.90 -15.35
N VAL A 64 -19.45 -14.69 -14.13
CA VAL A 64 -20.88 -14.46 -13.84
C VAL A 64 -21.19 -12.97 -13.91
N ASN A 65 -20.32 -12.12 -13.35
CA ASN A 65 -20.46 -10.67 -13.44
C ASN A 65 -19.16 -9.97 -13.90
N PRO A 66 -18.92 -9.91 -15.23
CA PRO A 66 -17.66 -9.38 -15.79
C PRO A 66 -17.41 -7.89 -15.49
N ARG A 67 -18.41 -7.16 -14.98
CA ARG A 67 -18.35 -5.73 -14.67
C ARG A 67 -18.54 -5.43 -13.19
N ASP A 68 -18.36 -6.41 -12.31
CA ASP A 68 -18.50 -6.15 -10.87
C ASP A 68 -17.37 -5.25 -10.33
N GLY A 69 -17.72 -3.99 -10.04
CA GLY A 69 -16.83 -3.02 -9.39
C GLY A 69 -16.86 -3.06 -7.87
N SER A 70 -17.61 -3.99 -7.25
CA SER A 70 -17.74 -4.12 -5.80
C SER A 70 -16.39 -4.21 -5.10
N THR A 71 -15.44 -4.93 -5.70
CA THR A 71 -14.19 -5.21 -5.03
C THR A 71 -13.23 -4.03 -4.98
N LEU A 72 -13.28 -3.17 -6.00
CA LEU A 72 -12.51 -1.92 -6.01
C LEU A 72 -12.98 -0.97 -4.90
N ARG A 73 -14.28 -0.96 -4.60
CA ARG A 73 -14.84 -0.21 -3.45
C ARG A 73 -14.40 -0.78 -2.11
N THR A 74 -14.44 -2.10 -1.93
CA THR A 74 -13.98 -2.73 -0.69
C THR A 74 -12.52 -2.42 -0.40
N PHE A 75 -11.66 -2.53 -1.43
CA PHE A 75 -10.25 -2.17 -1.31
C PHE A 75 -10.06 -0.68 -0.97
N ALA A 76 -10.80 0.21 -1.63
CA ALA A 76 -10.73 1.65 -1.34
C ALA A 76 -11.12 1.97 0.11
N GLY A 77 -12.12 1.27 0.67
CA GLY A 77 -12.50 1.39 2.07
C GLY A 77 -11.37 0.97 3.03
N ALA A 78 -10.80 -0.21 2.82
CA ALA A 78 -9.68 -0.70 3.65
C ALA A 78 -8.44 0.23 3.58
N LEU A 79 -8.15 0.80 2.41
CA LEU A 79 -7.09 1.79 2.27
C LEU A 79 -7.40 3.09 3.04
N ALA A 80 -8.64 3.56 3.00
CA ALA A 80 -9.06 4.75 3.74
C ALA A 80 -8.95 4.54 5.26
N ASP A 81 -9.32 3.37 5.77
CA ASP A 81 -9.19 3.04 7.19
C ASP A 81 -7.74 3.02 7.65
N ALA A 82 -6.83 2.44 6.85
CA ALA A 82 -5.40 2.44 7.16
C ALA A 82 -4.78 3.84 7.13
N LEU A 83 -5.21 4.67 6.19
CA LEU A 83 -4.81 6.08 6.13
C LEU A 83 -5.29 6.86 7.37
N ALA A 84 -6.52 6.61 7.82
CA ALA A 84 -7.09 7.25 9.01
C ALA A 84 -6.42 6.80 10.32
N ALA A 85 -5.97 5.54 10.38
CA ALA A 85 -5.25 4.98 11.54
C ALA A 85 -3.78 5.43 11.61
N SER A 86 -3.22 5.94 10.51
CA SER A 86 -1.82 6.38 10.46
C SER A 86 -1.69 7.79 11.07
N PRO A 87 -0.77 8.02 12.04
CA PRO A 87 -0.51 9.36 12.56
C PRO A 87 -0.15 10.32 11.42
N ARG A 88 -0.70 11.54 11.44
CA ARG A 88 -0.47 12.53 10.37
C ARG A 88 1.03 12.73 10.14
N TRP A 89 1.49 12.36 8.95
CA TRP A 89 2.83 12.59 8.40
C TRP A 89 3.09 14.08 8.14
#